data_AF-A0ABC8U671-F1
#
_entry.id   AF-A0ABC8U671-F1
#
_cell.length_a   1.000
_cell.length_b   1.000
_cell.length_c   1.000
_cell.angle_alpha   90.00
_cell.angle_beta   90.00
_cell.angle_gamma   90.00
#
_symmetry.space_group_name_H-M   'P 1'
#
loop_
_entity.id
_entity.type
_entity.pdbx_description
1 polymer ?
#
loop_
_entity_poly.entity_id
_entity_poly.type
_entity_poly.pdbx_seq_one_letter_code
_entity_poly.pdbx_strand_id
1 'polypeptide(L)'
;PDMKINVSKTAFQDCGQWFLEAKILLLGTKQEIQRGDYDMADHSVYKARGFNFNCRSEVDGGESRAVIPTGVSYEMRVFEELSEGAMRIIERL
;
A
#
# COMPACT_ATOMS: atom_id res chain seq x y z
N PRO A 1 -2.40 -11.83 28.01
CA PRO A 1 -2.80 -12.57 26.78
C PRO A 1 -3.68 -11.72 25.85
N ASP A 2 -4.65 -10.98 26.42
CA ASP A 2 -5.64 -10.21 25.65
C ASP A 2 -5.09 -8.94 24.97
N MET A 3 -4.03 -8.33 25.52
CA MET A 3 -3.47 -7.09 24.97
C MET A 3 -2.84 -7.28 23.58
N LYS A 4 -2.20 -8.42 23.32
CA LYS A 4 -1.55 -8.70 22.02
C LYS A 4 -2.55 -8.98 20.89
N ILE A 5 -3.71 -9.52 21.21
CA ILE A 5 -4.77 -9.83 20.23
C ILE A 5 -5.39 -8.53 19.73
N ASN A 6 -5.67 -7.58 20.62
CA ASN A 6 -6.27 -6.29 20.26
C ASN A 6 -5.36 -5.42 19.39
N VAL A 7 -4.04 -5.38 19.66
CA VAL A 7 -3.08 -4.61 18.85
C VAL A 7 -3.00 -5.15 17.42
N SER A 8 -2.94 -6.47 17.25
CA SER A 8 -2.93 -7.09 15.91
C SER A 8 -4.22 -6.81 15.12
N LYS A 9 -5.37 -6.77 15.80
CA LYS A 9 -6.67 -6.49 15.18
C LYS A 9 -6.75 -5.05 14.67
N THR A 10 -6.25 -4.08 15.43
CA THR A 10 -6.17 -2.68 15.00
C THR A 10 -5.23 -2.52 13.81
N ALA A 11 -4.03 -3.12 13.86
CA ALA A 11 -3.09 -3.06 12.75
C ALA A 11 -3.68 -3.61 11.44
N PHE A 12 -4.41 -4.74 11.48
CA PHE A 12 -5.08 -5.27 10.29
C PHE A 12 -6.26 -4.40 9.81
N GLN A 13 -6.97 -3.73 10.72
CA GLN A 13 -8.02 -2.77 10.34
C GLN A 13 -7.43 -1.55 9.64
N ASP A 14 -6.32 -1.02 10.16
CA ASP A 14 -5.61 0.12 9.59
C ASP A 14 -5.03 -0.26 8.21
N CYS A 15 -4.41 -1.44 8.09
CA CYS A 15 -4.02 -2.02 6.81
C CYS A 15 -5.18 -2.08 5.81
N GLY A 16 -6.36 -2.56 6.24
CA GLY A 16 -7.54 -2.63 5.40
C GLY A 16 -7.98 -1.25 4.88
N GLN A 17 -7.95 -0.24 5.74
CA GLN A 17 -8.27 1.14 5.37
C GLN A 17 -7.22 1.72 4.39
N TRP A 18 -5.94 1.51 4.65
CA TRP A 18 -4.85 1.95 3.78
C TRP A 18 -4.89 1.29 2.41
N PHE A 19 -5.21 0.00 2.31
CA PHE A 19 -5.40 -0.66 1.01
C PHE A 19 -6.64 -0.17 0.26
N LEU A 20 -7.71 0.20 0.97
CA LEU A 20 -8.86 0.84 0.35
C LEU A 20 -8.49 2.20 -0.26
N GLU A 21 -7.73 3.02 0.47
CA GLU A 21 -7.23 4.31 -0.02
C GLU A 21 -6.25 4.15 -1.19
N ALA A 22 -5.32 3.19 -1.10
CA ALA A 22 -4.41 2.85 -2.19
C ALA A 22 -5.16 2.47 -3.46
N LYS A 23 -6.23 1.66 -3.35
CA LYS A 23 -7.09 1.30 -4.48
C LYS A 23 -7.74 2.53 -5.12
N ILE A 24 -8.25 3.46 -4.31
CA ILE A 24 -8.89 4.69 -4.81
C ILE A 24 -7.87 5.54 -5.59
N LEU A 25 -6.65 5.71 -5.05
CA LEU A 25 -5.57 6.43 -5.72
C LEU A 25 -5.22 5.79 -7.07
N LEU A 26 -5.01 4.48 -7.10
CA LEU A 26 -4.64 3.76 -8.33
C LEU A 26 -5.75 3.82 -9.40
N LEU A 27 -7.02 3.85 -9.01
CA LEU A 27 -8.12 4.08 -9.94
C LEU A 27 -8.10 5.52 -10.50
N GLY A 28 -7.71 6.51 -9.68
CA GLY A 28 -7.51 7.90 -10.09
C GLY A 28 -6.34 8.07 -11.06
N THR A 29 -5.22 7.36 -10.83
CA THR A 29 -4.02 7.37 -11.69
C THR A 29 -4.33 7.12 -13.16
N LYS A 30 -5.28 6.24 -13.47
CA LYS A 30 -5.68 6.01 -14.86
C LYS A 30 -6.24 7.28 -15.54
N GLN A 31 -7.02 8.06 -14.80
CA GLN A 31 -7.59 9.31 -15.32
C GLN A 31 -6.52 10.40 -15.45
N GLU A 32 -5.60 10.47 -14.50
CA GLU A 32 -4.44 11.39 -14.51
C GLU A 32 -3.58 11.15 -15.75
N ILE A 33 -3.20 9.89 -16.02
CA ILE A 33 -2.48 9.50 -17.24
C ILE A 33 -3.25 9.88 -18.51
N GLN A 34 -4.57 9.62 -18.56
CA GLN A 34 -5.38 9.95 -19.73
C GLN A 34 -5.47 11.45 -20.01
N ARG A 35 -5.32 12.29 -18.98
CA ARG A 35 -5.33 13.75 -19.10
C ARG A 35 -3.94 14.34 -19.32
N GLY A 36 -2.89 13.52 -19.32
CA GLY A 36 -1.50 13.96 -19.41
C GLY A 36 -0.96 14.55 -18.10
N ASP A 37 -1.64 14.33 -16.97
CA ASP A 37 -1.20 14.80 -15.65
C ASP A 37 -0.28 13.76 -15.00
N TYR A 38 0.94 13.66 -15.53
CA TYR A 38 1.89 12.62 -15.13
C TYR A 38 2.49 12.88 -13.74
N ASP A 39 2.65 14.13 -13.34
CA ASP A 39 3.10 14.49 -11.98
C ASP A 39 2.10 14.00 -10.93
N MET A 40 0.80 14.20 -11.17
CA MET A 40 -0.24 13.68 -10.25
C MET A 40 -0.33 12.16 -10.31
N ALA A 41 -0.19 11.57 -11.50
CA ALA A 41 -0.18 10.12 -11.66
C ALA A 41 0.95 9.48 -10.84
N ASP A 42 2.17 10.02 -10.92
CA ASP A 42 3.31 9.55 -10.15
C ASP A 42 3.07 9.72 -8.65
N HIS A 43 2.59 10.90 -8.23
CA HIS A 43 2.25 11.18 -6.84
C HIS A 43 1.21 10.20 -6.27
N SER A 44 0.16 9.90 -7.03
CA SER A 44 -0.90 8.96 -6.66
C SER A 44 -0.36 7.54 -6.47
N VAL A 45 0.51 7.07 -7.37
CA VAL A 45 1.17 5.75 -7.24
C VAL A 45 2.13 5.73 -6.05
N TYR A 46 2.93 6.78 -5.86
CA TYR A 46 3.84 6.91 -4.73
C TYR A 46 3.08 6.84 -3.40
N LYS A 47 1.97 7.57 -3.28
CA LYS A 47 1.14 7.56 -2.07
C LYS A 47 0.46 6.20 -1.85
N ALA A 48 -0.02 5.55 -2.89
CA ALA A 48 -0.54 4.19 -2.82
C ALA A 48 0.53 3.19 -2.34
N ARG A 49 1.77 3.31 -2.82
CA ARG A 49 2.92 2.53 -2.32
C ARG A 49 3.21 2.81 -0.84
N GLY A 50 3.11 4.06 -0.41
CA GLY A 50 3.27 4.47 0.98
C GLY A 50 2.32 3.75 1.94
N PHE A 51 1.07 3.51 1.53
CA PHE A 51 0.10 2.77 2.32
C PHE A 51 0.49 1.30 2.58
N ASN A 52 1.11 0.65 1.60
CA ASN A 52 1.67 -0.69 1.78
C ASN A 52 2.81 -0.69 2.80
N PHE A 53 3.69 0.33 2.77
CA PHE A 53 4.75 0.47 3.77
C PHE A 53 4.23 0.72 5.18
N ASN A 54 3.22 1.58 5.34
CA ASN A 54 2.59 1.81 6.62
C ASN A 54 2.01 0.52 7.18
N CYS A 55 1.28 -0.25 6.35
CA CYS A 55 0.75 -1.54 6.76
C CYS A 55 1.87 -2.49 7.22
N ARG A 56 2.94 -2.67 6.43
CA ARG A 56 4.10 -3.50 6.79
C ARG A 56 4.75 -3.05 8.11
N SER A 57 4.91 -1.75 8.30
CA SER A 57 5.51 -1.20 9.53
C SER A 57 4.69 -1.55 10.77
N GLU A 58 3.36 -1.44 10.71
CA GLU A 58 2.48 -1.76 11.84
C GLU A 58 2.46 -3.26 12.18
N VAL A 59 2.47 -4.12 11.16
CA VAL A 59 2.39 -5.58 11.36
C VAL A 59 3.74 -6.23 11.67
N ASP A 60 4.84 -5.73 11.09
CA ASP A 60 6.20 -6.26 11.26
C ASP A 60 6.96 -5.59 12.43
N GLY A 61 6.65 -4.32 12.72
CA GLY A 61 7.42 -3.46 13.63
C GLY A 61 6.91 -3.36 15.08
N GLY A 62 5.69 -3.83 15.37
CA GLY A 62 5.12 -3.76 16.73
C GLY A 62 5.67 -4.81 17.72
N GLU A 63 5.54 -4.54 19.02
CA GLU A 63 5.83 -5.51 20.12
C GLU A 63 5.03 -6.83 20.01
N SER A 64 3.96 -6.80 19.21
CA SER A 64 3.18 -7.92 18.76
C SER A 64 3.36 -8.08 17.25
N ARG A 65 4.41 -8.79 16.82
CA ARG A 65 4.52 -9.31 15.45
C ARG A 65 3.24 -10.08 15.12
N ALA A 66 2.34 -9.45 14.37
CA ALA A 66 1.19 -10.14 13.84
C ALA A 66 1.72 -11.07 12.75
N VAL A 67 1.39 -12.35 12.82
CA VAL A 67 1.78 -13.28 11.76
C VAL A 67 0.91 -12.96 10.54
N ILE A 68 1.49 -12.25 9.56
CA ILE A 68 0.85 -12.06 8.27
C ILE A 68 0.84 -13.41 7.55
N PRO A 69 -0.31 -13.85 6.99
CA PRO A 69 -0.32 -15.01 6.10
C PRO A 69 0.66 -14.83 4.95
N THR A 70 1.44 -15.87 4.63
CA THR A 70 2.48 -15.80 3.59
C THR A 70 1.94 -15.31 2.24
N GLY A 71 0.71 -15.67 1.89
CA GLY A 71 0.05 -15.17 0.67
C GLY A 71 -0.14 -13.65 0.67
N VAL A 72 -0.58 -13.08 1.79
CA VAL A 72 -0.74 -11.62 1.93
C VAL A 72 0.62 -10.93 1.88
N SER A 73 1.63 -11.46 2.58
CA SER A 73 3.00 -10.91 2.52
C SER A 73 3.58 -10.91 1.10
N TYR A 74 3.32 -11.97 0.33
CA TYR A 74 3.69 -12.05 -1.08
C TYR A 74 2.97 -11.00 -1.92
N GLU A 75 1.65 -10.86 -1.77
CA GLU A 75 0.86 -9.84 -2.48
C GLU A 75 1.31 -8.41 -2.18
N MET A 76 1.67 -8.12 -0.92
CA MET A 76 2.23 -6.82 -0.52
C MET A 76 3.57 -6.51 -1.21
N ARG A 77 4.40 -7.53 -1.43
CA ARG A 77 5.66 -7.38 -2.19
C ARG A 77 5.39 -7.16 -3.66
N VAL A 78 4.49 -7.93 -4.26
CA VAL A 78 4.08 -7.76 -5.65
C VAL A 78 3.51 -6.35 -5.87
N PHE A 79 2.68 -5.87 -4.94
CA PHE A 79 2.15 -4.51 -4.97
C PHE A 79 3.27 -3.47 -5.00
N GLU A 80 4.29 -3.62 -4.14
CA GLU A 80 5.45 -2.72 -4.11
C GLU A 80 6.23 -2.69 -5.44
N GLU A 81 6.55 -3.87 -5.99
CA GLU A 81 7.28 -4.02 -7.25
C GLU A 81 6.49 -3.44 -8.44
N LEU A 82 5.17 -3.64 -8.46
CA LEU A 82 4.28 -3.07 -9.48
C LEU A 82 4.15 -1.55 -9.37
N SER A 83 4.03 -1.00 -8.16
CA SER A 83 4.00 0.45 -7.94
C SER A 83 5.30 1.11 -8.41
N GLU A 84 6.45 0.52 -8.11
CA GLU A 84 7.74 1.00 -8.61
C GLU A 84 7.84 0.93 -10.13
N GLY A 85 7.39 -0.18 -10.73
CA GLY A 85 7.32 -0.31 -12.18
C GLY A 85 6.42 0.74 -12.83
N ALA A 86 5.28 1.06 -12.22
CA ALA A 86 4.35 2.07 -12.70
C ALA A 86 4.95 3.48 -12.65
N MET A 87 5.58 3.89 -11.53
CA MET A 87 6.25 5.19 -11.42
C MET A 87 7.32 5.36 -12.52
N ARG A 88 8.18 4.35 -12.72
CA ARG A 88 9.21 4.38 -13.79
C ARG A 88 8.64 4.49 -15.21
N ILE A 89 7.41 4.01 -15.43
CA ILE A 89 6.73 4.18 -16.72
C ILE A 89 6.21 5.60 -16.84
N ILE A 90 5.56 6.12 -15.79
CA ILE A 90 4.99 7.47 -15.76
C ILE A 90 6.08 8.53 -15.94
N GLU A 91 7.24 8.39 -15.28
CA GLU A 91 8.40 9.29 -15.43
C GLU A 91 8.94 9.40 -16.87
N ARG A 92 8.55 8.49 -17.77
CA ARG A 92 8.98 8.47 -19.18
C ARG A 92 7.92 8.98 -20.15
N LEU A 93 6.74 9.35 -19.67
CA LEU A 93 5.63 9.91 -20.46
C LEU A 93 5.73 11.43 -20.52
#